data_AF-S9TZ22-F1
#
_entry.id   AF-S9TZ22-F1
#
_cell.length_a   1.000
_cell.length_b   1.000
_cell.length_c   1.000
_cell.angle_alpha   90.00
_cell.angle_beta   90.00
_cell.angle_gamma   90.00
#
_symmetry.space_group_name_H-M   'P 1'
#
loop_
_entity.id
_entity.type
_entity.pdbx_description
1 polymer ?
#
loop_
_entity_poly.entity_id
_entity_poly.type
_entity_poly.pdbx_seq_one_letter_code
_entity_poly.pdbx_strand_id
1 'polypeptide(L)' 'MLKEFGISREEAIARINSQWGHLDTLNEDSVVLHDTSDFWAYDIYYGSESHWWRRLDDPTLKPLSLNE' A
#
# COMPACT_ATOMS: atom_id res chain seq x y z
N MET A 1 -0.45 8.03 1.89
CA MET A 1 -1.59 7.67 1.01
C MET A 1 -2.43 8.88 0.57
N LEU A 2 -3.13 9.59 1.46
CA LEU A 2 -3.98 10.74 1.05
C LEU A 2 -3.18 11.83 0.32
N LYS A 3 -2.07 12.27 0.93
CA LYS A 3 -1.18 13.28 0.33
C LYS A 3 -0.43 12.74 -0.89
N GLU A 4 0.06 11.51 -0.81
CA GLU A 4 0.94 10.92 -1.82
C GLU A 4 0.21 10.52 -3.11
N PHE A 5 -1.02 10.01 -3.00
CA PHE A 5 -1.77 9.47 -4.13
C PHE A 5 -3.08 10.22 -4.41
N GLY A 6 -3.42 11.24 -3.60
CA GLY A 6 -4.64 12.03 -3.79
C GLY A 6 -5.95 11.26 -3.59
N ILE A 7 -5.91 10.09 -2.94
CA ILE A 7 -7.09 9.25 -2.68
C ILE A 7 -7.86 9.68 -1.43
N SER A 8 -9.14 9.31 -1.35
CA SER A 8 -9.96 9.58 -0.17
C SER A 8 -9.48 8.81 1.07
N ARG A 9 -9.95 9.23 2.24
CA ARG A 9 -9.66 8.52 3.50
C ARG A 9 -10.27 7.13 3.49
N GLU A 10 -11.48 6.99 2.96
CA GLU A 10 -12.23 5.75 2.84
C GLU A 10 -11.47 4.73 1.98
N GLU A 11 -10.96 5.17 0.83
CA GLU A 11 -10.14 4.36 -0.06
C GLU A 11 -8.83 3.94 0.60
N ALA A 12 -8.15 4.86 1.29
CA ALA A 12 -6.92 4.54 2.00
C ALA A 12 -7.14 3.46 3.07
N ILE A 13 -8.25 3.56 3.82
CA ILE A 13 -8.63 2.55 4.82
C ILE A 13 -8.95 1.21 4.15
N ALA A 14 -9.72 1.22 3.07
CA ALA A 14 -10.09 0.01 2.34
C ALA A 14 -8.84 -0.73 1.81
N ARG A 15 -7.86 -0.01 1.27
CA ARG A 15 -6.58 -0.58 0.83
C ARG A 15 -5.76 -1.18 1.96
N ILE A 16 -5.63 -0.47 3.08
CA ILE A 16 -4.92 -0.96 4.27
C ILE A 16 -5.58 -2.24 4.79
N ASN A 17 -6.91 -2.25 4.90
CA ASN A 17 -7.67 -3.41 5.35
C ASN A 17 -7.58 -4.58 4.36
N SER A 18 -7.53 -4.33 3.05
CA SER A 18 -7.32 -5.37 2.06
C SER A 18 -5.93 -6.02 2.21
N GLN A 19 -4.90 -5.22 2.46
CA GLN A 19 -3.54 -5.72 2.64
C GLN A 19 -3.37 -6.50 3.95
N TRP A 20 -3.90 -5.99 5.07
CA TRP A 20 -3.60 -6.55 6.40
C TRP A 20 -4.78 -7.17 7.12
N GLY A 21 -5.98 -7.17 6.53
CA GLY A 21 -7.18 -7.72 7.17
C GLY A 21 -7.13 -9.23 7.42
N HIS A 22 -6.17 -9.93 6.82
CA HIS A 22 -5.89 -11.34 7.07
C HIS A 22 -4.94 -11.57 8.26
N LEU A 23 -4.37 -10.52 8.85
CA LEU A 23 -3.47 -10.62 10.00
C LEU A 23 -4.29 -10.56 11.29
N ASP A 24 -4.29 -11.65 12.06
CA ASP A 24 -5.04 -11.75 13.32
C ASP A 24 -4.49 -10.81 14.41
N THR A 25 -3.16 -10.62 14.44
CA THR A 25 -2.48 -9.73 15.38
C THR A 25 -1.25 -9.09 14.74
N LEU A 26 -1.03 -7.81 15.01
CA LEU A 26 0.22 -7.11 14.75
C LEU A 26 0.94 -6.97 16.10
N ASN A 27 2.14 -7.54 16.19
CA ASN A 27 3.03 -7.45 17.36
C ASN A 27 4.36 -6.79 16.96
N GLU A 28 5.22 -6.53 17.94
CA GLU A 28 6.51 -5.83 17.73
C GLU A 28 7.47 -6.58 16.78
N ASP A 29 7.29 -7.90 16.62
CA ASP A 29 8.05 -8.74 15.69
C ASP A 29 7.40 -8.85 14.30
N SER A 30 6.28 -8.16 14.06
CA SER A 30 5.58 -8.23 12.78
C SER A 30 6.40 -7.55 11.70
N VAL A 31 6.60 -8.25 10.58
CA VAL A 31 7.35 -7.76 9.41
C VAL A 31 6.82 -6.41 8.91
N VAL A 32 5.54 -6.13 9.14
CA VAL A 32 4.90 -4.83 8.84
C VAL A 32 5.57 -3.65 9.57
N LEU A 33 6.21 -3.87 10.72
CA LEU A 33 6.86 -2.80 11.50
C LEU A 33 8.32 -2.54 11.11
N HIS A 34 8.89 -3.33 10.20
CA HIS A 34 10.28 -3.16 9.76
C HIS A 34 10.46 -1.99 8.77
N ASP A 35 9.41 -1.64 8.04
CA ASP A 35 9.47 -0.65 6.96
C ASP A 35 8.68 0.64 7.26
N THR A 36 8.99 1.69 6.52
CA THR A 36 8.40 3.03 6.73
C THR A 36 6.96 3.09 6.22
N SER A 37 6.19 4.05 6.75
CA SER A 37 4.83 4.33 6.27
C SER A 37 4.78 4.66 4.78
N ASP A 38 5.84 5.27 4.25
CA ASP A 38 5.93 5.62 2.84
C ASP A 38 6.10 4.37 1.99
N PHE A 39 7.02 3.48 2.36
CA PHE A 39 7.18 2.19 1.70
C PHE A 39 5.85 1.43 1.65
N TRP A 40 5.17 1.29 2.79
CA TRP A 40 3.89 0.61 2.84
C TRP A 40 2.81 1.31 2.04
N ALA A 41 2.79 2.65 2.01
CA ALA A 41 1.85 3.38 1.18
C ALA A 41 2.01 3.00 -0.30
N TYR A 42 3.23 2.99 -0.83
CA TYR A 42 3.48 2.60 -2.23
C TYR A 42 3.20 1.13 -2.47
N ASP A 43 3.62 0.24 -1.58
CA ASP A 43 3.45 -1.20 -1.75
C ASP A 43 1.97 -1.61 -1.72
N ILE A 44 1.19 -1.03 -0.81
CA ILE A 44 -0.26 -1.21 -0.76
C ILE A 44 -0.95 -0.60 -1.99
N TYR A 45 -0.45 0.51 -2.52
CA TYR A 45 -1.10 1.23 -3.61
C TYR A 45 -0.82 0.62 -4.99
N TYR A 46 0.41 0.18 -5.25
CA TYR A 46 0.84 -0.35 -6.55
C TYR A 46 1.08 -1.87 -6.56
N GLY A 47 1.30 -2.48 -5.39
CA GLY A 47 1.69 -3.88 -5.25
C GLY A 47 3.15 -4.14 -5.62
N SER A 48 3.79 -5.08 -4.91
CA SER A 48 5.21 -5.43 -5.12
C SER A 48 5.52 -5.91 -6.54
N GLU A 49 4.58 -6.62 -7.17
CA GLU A 49 4.68 -7.15 -8.54
C GLU A 49 4.81 -6.05 -9.60
N SER A 50 4.36 -4.83 -9.29
CA SER A 50 4.52 -3.69 -10.20
C SER A 50 5.97 -3.19 -10.29
N HIS A 51 6.82 -3.59 -9.33
CA HIS A 51 8.16 -3.04 -9.12
C HIS A 51 8.19 -1.52 -9.00
N TRP A 52 7.21 -0.95 -8.27
CA TRP A 52 7.00 0.49 -8.12
C TRP A 52 8.27 1.26 -7.72
N TRP A 53 9.15 0.67 -6.90
CA TRP A 53 10.40 1.29 -6.44
C TRP A 53 11.41 1.58 -7.57
N ARG A 54 11.23 1.00 -8.76
CA ARG A 54 12.04 1.30 -9.97
C ARG A 54 11.29 2.15 -10.99
N ARG A 55 10.02 2.48 -10.73
CA ARG A 55 9.06 2.99 -11.70
C ARG A 55 8.31 4.22 -11.19
N LEU A 56 8.84 4.93 -10.19
CA LEU A 56 8.20 6.12 -9.62
C LEU A 56 7.99 7.23 -10.67
N ASP A 57 8.85 7.32 -11.68
CA ASP A 57 8.74 8.26 -12.79
C ASP A 57 8.00 7.69 -14.03
N ASP A 58 7.44 6.46 -13.93
CA ASP A 58 6.78 5.80 -15.04
C ASP A 58 5.28 6.18 -15.11
N PRO A 59 4.83 6.92 -16.13
CA PRO A 59 3.43 7.34 -16.26
C PRO A 59 2.47 6.17 -16.54
N THR A 60 2.99 4.99 -16.87
CA THR A 60 2.20 3.77 -17.09
C THR A 60 2.00 2.95 -15.82
N LEU A 61 2.61 3.33 -14.70
CA LEU A 61 2.40 2.68 -13.42
C LEU A 61 0.97 2.93 -12.93
N LYS A 62 0.21 1.84 -12.77
CA LYS A 62 -1.20 1.90 -12.37
C LYS A 62 -1.38 1.35 -10.96
N PRO A 63 -2.28 1.94 -10.16
CA PRO A 63 -2.60 1.39 -8.85
C PRO A 63 -3.19 -0.01 -8.98
N LEU A 64 -2.97 -0.81 -7.95
CA LEU A 64 -3.67 -2.08 -7.77
C LEU A 64 -5.19 -1.78 -7.69
N SER A 65 -5.97 -2.54 -8.45
CA SER A 65 -7.43 -2.52 -8.35
C SER A 65 -7.84 -2.95 -6.94
N LEU A 66 -8.69 -2.18 -6.26
CA LEU A 66 -9.48 -2.78 -5.18
C LEU A 66 -10.50 -3.68 -5.85
N ASN A 67 -10.33 -4.99 -5.67
CA ASN A 67 -11.44 -5.89 -5.90
C ASN A 67 -12.40 -5.75 -4.71
N GLU A 68 -13.69 -5.57 -5.00
CA GLU A 68 -14.80 -5.50 -4.04
C GLU A 68 -14.95 -6.77 -3.20
#